data_AF-A0A1V5MWE4-F1
#
_entry.id   AF-A0A1V5MWE4-F1
#
_cell.length_a   1.000
_cell.length_b   1.000
_cell.length_c   1.000
_cell.angle_alpha   90.00
_cell.angle_beta   90.00
_cell.angle_gamma   90.00
#
_symmetry.space_group_name_H-M   'P 1'
#
loop_
_entity.id
_entity.type
_entity.pdbx_description
1 polymer ?
#
loop_
_entity_poly.entity_id
_entity_poly.type
_entity_poly.pdbx_seq_one_letter_code
_entity_poly.pdbx_strand_id
1 'polypeptide(L)'
;MILEHMLSYWGIKFTGCDNGLAALNIMEKQNDFDVLIVDYQMPYMDGLETIKLIKNRIGLNVEKQPVILLHSSIDYSKVRDECRKMGIRYNIIKPVKSSDLFEYLNNIFEPETLLNEAGQISAEQNFKTSRPLSLHEHIILVAEDVPLNLEVIRALLHNILPASHILTAKNGRDVIEYVL
;
A
#
# COMPACT_ATOMS: atom_id res chain seq x y z
N MET A 1 6.05 -9.77 -5.84
CA MET A 1 6.33 -8.75 -4.79
C MET A 1 5.04 -8.42 -4.04
N ILE A 2 5.07 -7.98 -2.77
CA ILE A 2 3.83 -7.74 -1.99
C ILE A 2 2.89 -6.70 -2.63
N LEU A 3 3.46 -5.72 -3.33
CA LEU A 3 2.71 -4.69 -4.06
C LEU A 3 1.89 -5.28 -5.22
N GLU A 4 2.47 -6.22 -5.96
CA GLU A 4 1.81 -6.91 -7.07
C GLU A 4 0.62 -7.74 -6.57
N HIS A 5 0.74 -8.35 -5.38
CA HIS A 5 -0.40 -9.04 -4.75
C HIS A 5 -1.51 -8.07 -4.36
N MET A 6 -1.19 -6.90 -3.81
CA MET A 6 -2.19 -5.87 -3.48
C MET A 6 -2.92 -5.38 -4.73
N LEU A 7 -2.18 -5.04 -5.79
CA LEU A 7 -2.75 -4.57 -7.05
C LEU A 7 -3.61 -5.66 -7.73
N SER A 8 -3.13 -6.90 -7.74
CA SER A 8 -3.88 -8.05 -8.26
C SER A 8 -5.17 -8.30 -7.48
N TYR A 9 -5.12 -8.22 -6.14
CA TYR A 9 -6.30 -8.36 -5.28
C TYR A 9 -7.36 -7.29 -5.57
N TRP A 10 -6.96 -6.08 -5.95
CA TRP A 10 -7.87 -5.01 -6.38
C TRP A 10 -8.26 -5.07 -7.85
N GLY A 11 -7.80 -6.06 -8.62
CA GLY A 11 -8.08 -6.19 -10.04
C GLY A 11 -7.41 -5.12 -10.91
N ILE A 12 -6.37 -4.45 -10.40
CA ILE A 12 -5.61 -3.42 -11.12
C ILE A 12 -4.57 -4.11 -12.00
N LYS A 13 -4.57 -3.76 -13.30
CA LYS A 13 -3.52 -4.21 -14.22
C LYS A 13 -2.22 -3.48 -13.91
N PHE A 14 -1.11 -4.21 -13.87
CA PHE A 14 0.20 -3.63 -13.59
C PHE A 14 1.28 -4.28 -14.46
N THR A 15 2.36 -3.55 -14.66
CA THR A 15 3.61 -4.03 -15.26
C THR A 15 4.74 -3.71 -14.29
N GLY A 16 5.47 -4.73 -13.83
CA GLY A 16 6.61 -4.59 -12.92
C GLY A 16 7.94 -4.51 -13.66
N CYS A 17 8.94 -3.87 -13.04
CA CYS A 17 10.32 -3.85 -13.51
C CYS A 17 11.31 -3.62 -12.35
N ASP A 18 12.56 -4.06 -12.53
CA ASP A 18 13.52 -4.14 -11.42
C ASP A 18 14.34 -2.88 -11.16
N ASN A 19 14.35 -1.91 -12.09
CA ASN A 19 15.14 -0.68 -11.96
C ASN A 19 14.68 0.43 -12.93
N GLY A 20 15.22 1.64 -12.75
CA GLY A 20 14.86 2.81 -13.54
C GLY A 20 15.14 2.72 -15.04
N LEU A 21 16.20 2.01 -15.48
CA LEU A 21 16.47 1.82 -16.91
C LEU A 21 15.46 0.86 -17.55
N ALA A 22 15.09 -0.20 -16.84
CA ALA A 22 14.02 -1.11 -17.28
C ALA A 22 12.68 -0.37 -17.37
N ALA A 23 12.36 0.48 -16.39
CA ALA A 23 11.17 1.33 -16.42
C ALA A 23 11.15 2.24 -17.65
N LEU A 24 12.26 2.94 -17.93
CA LEU A 24 12.37 3.80 -19.12
C LEU A 24 12.14 3.01 -20.42
N ASN A 25 12.79 1.84 -20.57
CA ASN A 25 12.64 1.00 -21.77
C ASN A 25 11.19 0.52 -21.98
N ILE A 26 10.46 0.24 -20.89
CA ILE A 26 9.04 -0.11 -20.95
C ILE A 26 8.24 1.11 -21.39
N MET A 27 8.47 2.26 -20.77
CA MET A 27 7.71 3.46 -21.06
C MET A 27 7.97 4.05 -22.45
N GLU A 28 9.17 3.88 -23.01
CA GLU A 28 9.47 4.24 -24.40
C GLU A 28 8.67 3.40 -25.41
N LYS A 29 8.33 2.15 -25.06
CA LYS A 29 7.51 1.27 -25.90
C LYS A 29 6.02 1.44 -25.67
N GLN A 30 5.64 1.74 -24.44
CA GLN A 30 4.26 1.82 -23.99
C GLN A 30 4.15 2.88 -22.89
N ASN A 31 3.52 4.03 -23.19
CA ASN A 31 3.36 5.13 -22.25
C ASN A 31 1.89 5.43 -21.90
N ASP A 32 1.04 4.40 -21.86
CA ASP A 32 -0.39 4.49 -21.56
C ASP A 32 -0.70 4.09 -20.10
N PHE A 33 0.31 4.09 -19.22
CA PHE A 33 0.10 3.83 -17.80
C PHE A 33 -0.61 5.00 -17.12
N ASP A 34 -1.67 4.72 -16.36
CA ASP A 34 -2.41 5.75 -15.63
C ASP A 34 -1.61 6.32 -14.44
N VAL A 35 -0.79 5.48 -13.80
CA VAL A 35 -0.04 5.80 -12.57
C VAL A 35 1.32 5.11 -12.60
N LEU A 36 2.36 5.80 -12.11
CA LEU A 36 3.65 5.18 -11.81
C LEU A 36 3.81 5.02 -10.30
N ILE A 37 4.27 3.85 -9.85
CA ILE A 37 4.73 3.63 -8.48
C ILE A 37 6.22 3.36 -8.53
N VAL A 38 7.02 4.22 -7.89
CA VAL A 38 8.48 4.21 -8.02
C VAL A 38 9.11 4.04 -6.64
N ASP A 39 10.03 3.11 -6.51
CA ASP A 39 10.85 2.98 -5.32
C ASP A 39 11.97 4.03 -5.32
N TYR A 40 12.15 4.76 -4.22
CA TYR A 40 13.25 5.69 -4.06
C TYR A 40 14.60 4.96 -3.99
N GLN A 41 14.68 3.85 -3.27
CA GLN A 41 15.94 3.11 -3.08
C GLN A 41 16.02 1.94 -4.06
N MET A 42 16.65 2.18 -5.21
CA MET A 42 16.93 1.15 -6.22
C MET A 42 18.44 1.08 -6.52
N PRO A 43 18.96 -0.09 -6.95
CA PRO A 43 20.33 -0.20 -7.43
C PRO A 43 20.59 0.73 -8.63
N TYR A 44 21.82 1.23 -8.73
CA TYR A 44 22.36 2.05 -9.84
C TYR A 44 21.77 3.47 -9.98
N MET A 45 20.45 3.64 -9.85
CA MET A 45 19.74 4.91 -10.04
C MET A 45 18.59 5.01 -9.06
N ASP A 46 18.49 6.13 -8.34
CA ASP A 46 17.42 6.33 -7.37
C ASP A 46 16.07 6.65 -8.05
N GLY A 47 14.97 6.57 -7.29
CA GLY A 47 13.63 6.80 -7.81
C GLY A 47 13.42 8.23 -8.35
N LEU A 48 14.01 9.25 -7.72
CA LEU A 48 13.88 10.62 -8.19
C LEU A 48 14.65 10.83 -9.50
N GLU A 49 15.84 10.29 -9.61
CA GLU A 49 16.63 10.27 -10.85
C GLU A 49 15.88 9.55 -11.97
N THR A 50 15.25 8.40 -11.66
CA THR A 50 14.42 7.65 -12.58
C THR A 50 13.27 8.50 -13.12
N ILE A 51 12.52 9.17 -12.23
CA ILE A 51 11.39 10.03 -12.64
C ILE A 51 11.89 11.21 -13.48
N LYS A 52 13.01 11.85 -13.10
CA LYS A 52 13.64 12.93 -13.88
C LYS A 52 14.02 12.44 -15.29
N LEU A 53 14.61 11.25 -15.40
CA LEU A 53 15.02 10.67 -16.66
C LEU A 53 13.82 10.41 -17.58
N ILE A 54 12.76 9.78 -17.06
CA ILE A 54 11.52 9.49 -17.79
C ILE A 54 10.87 10.81 -18.24
N LYS A 55 10.78 11.81 -17.35
CA LYS A 55 10.27 13.15 -17.69
C LYS A 55 11.03 13.79 -18.84
N ASN A 56 12.36 13.71 -18.85
CA ASN A 56 13.19 14.32 -19.88
C ASN A 56 13.18 13.54 -21.20
N ARG A 57 13.05 12.21 -21.17
CA ARG A 57 13.15 11.36 -22.36
C ARG A 57 11.82 11.22 -23.11
N ILE A 58 10.73 11.05 -22.38
CA ILE A 58 9.42 10.74 -22.97
C ILE A 58 8.32 11.75 -22.58
N GLY A 59 8.68 12.82 -21.87
CA GLY A 59 7.76 13.92 -21.59
C GLY A 59 6.72 13.63 -20.50
N LEU A 60 7.07 12.81 -19.48
CA LEU A 60 6.19 12.53 -18.34
C LEU A 60 5.61 13.81 -17.73
N ASN A 61 4.29 13.92 -17.75
CA ASN A 61 3.55 15.00 -17.10
C ASN A 61 2.89 14.45 -15.83
N VAL A 62 3.49 14.76 -14.67
CA VAL A 62 3.04 14.27 -13.35
C VAL A 62 1.63 14.71 -12.95
N GLU A 63 1.07 15.74 -13.60
CA GLU A 63 -0.33 16.16 -13.39
C GLU A 63 -1.32 15.25 -14.12
N LYS A 64 -0.93 14.73 -15.29
CA LYS A 64 -1.76 13.84 -16.11
C LYS A 64 -1.52 12.37 -15.81
N GLN A 65 -0.31 12.05 -15.39
CA GLN A 65 0.18 10.71 -15.13
C GLN A 65 0.89 10.73 -13.77
N PRO A 66 0.13 10.64 -12.66
CA PRO A 66 0.65 10.81 -11.32
C PRO A 66 1.72 9.77 -10.97
N VAL A 67 2.61 10.18 -10.06
CA VAL A 67 3.66 9.32 -9.52
C VAL A 67 3.47 9.17 -8.01
N ILE A 68 3.52 7.93 -7.53
CA ILE A 68 3.62 7.59 -6.11
C ILE A 68 5.07 7.18 -5.83
N LEU A 69 5.78 7.95 -5.02
CA LEU A 69 7.15 7.62 -4.62
C LEU A 69 7.16 6.86 -3.29
N LEU A 70 7.74 5.66 -3.27
CA LEU A 70 7.92 4.85 -2.07
C LEU A 70 9.31 5.13 -1.48
N HIS A 71 9.42 5.49 -0.20
CA HIS A 71 10.71 5.79 0.41
C HIS A 71 10.83 5.34 1.86
N SER A 72 12.06 5.31 2.38
CA SER A 72 12.33 5.03 3.79
C SER A 72 12.18 6.31 4.63
N SER A 73 11.83 6.18 5.92
CA SER A 73 11.64 7.34 6.82
C SER A 73 12.90 8.21 6.97
N ILE A 74 14.09 7.60 6.85
CA ILE A 74 15.40 8.27 6.90
C ILE A 74 15.55 9.32 5.79
N ASP A 75 14.93 9.09 4.64
CA ASP A 75 15.07 9.94 3.46
C ASP A 75 14.03 11.07 3.41
N TYR A 76 13.12 11.16 4.39
CA TYR A 76 11.92 12.00 4.33
C TYR A 76 12.21 13.48 4.04
N SER A 77 13.19 14.09 4.72
CA SER A 77 13.49 15.52 4.54
C SER A 77 13.96 15.84 3.12
N LYS A 78 14.86 15.03 2.57
CA LYS A 78 15.41 15.18 1.21
C LYS A 78 14.35 14.88 0.15
N VAL A 79 13.60 13.79 0.34
CA VAL A 79 12.57 13.34 -0.60
C VAL A 79 11.44 14.35 -0.69
N ARG A 80 10.96 14.88 0.44
CA ARG A 80 9.85 15.84 0.48
C ARG A 80 10.12 17.08 -0.38
N ASP A 81 11.29 17.67 -0.24
CA ASP A 81 11.62 18.92 -0.93
C ASP A 81 11.81 18.69 -2.45
N GLU A 82 12.39 17.56 -2.85
CA GLU A 82 12.53 17.20 -4.27
C GLU A 82 11.18 16.81 -4.91
N CYS A 83 10.34 16.04 -4.22
CA CYS A 83 8.99 15.72 -4.67
C CYS A 83 8.19 16.99 -4.96
N ARG A 84 8.24 17.97 -4.05
CA ARG A 84 7.57 19.26 -4.23
C ARG A 84 8.06 20.01 -5.47
N LYS A 85 9.38 20.05 -5.72
CA LYS A 85 9.95 20.68 -6.93
C LYS A 85 9.52 19.98 -8.21
N MET A 86 9.31 18.67 -8.15
CA MET A 86 8.95 17.85 -9.30
C MET A 86 7.45 17.80 -9.57
N GLY A 87 6.61 18.28 -8.65
CA GLY A 87 5.14 18.15 -8.70
C GLY A 87 4.64 16.75 -8.31
N ILE A 88 5.46 15.97 -7.60
CA ILE A 88 5.08 14.64 -7.11
C ILE A 88 4.21 14.84 -5.86
N ARG A 89 2.91 14.63 -6.03
CA ARG A 89 1.90 14.83 -4.98
C ARG A 89 1.90 13.71 -3.94
N TYR A 90 2.20 12.48 -4.35
CA TYR A 90 2.03 11.30 -3.52
C TYR A 90 3.37 10.64 -3.17
N ASN A 91 3.63 10.48 -1.87
CA ASN A 91 4.74 9.68 -1.37
C ASN A 91 4.30 8.82 -0.17
N ILE A 92 4.82 7.59 -0.08
CA ILE A 92 4.48 6.62 0.95
C ILE A 92 5.77 6.17 1.65
N ILE A 93 5.77 6.25 2.98
CA ILE A 93 6.84 5.72 3.81
C ILE A 93 6.67 4.20 3.91
N LYS A 94 7.76 3.46 3.67
CA LYS A 94 7.80 2.01 3.85
C LYS A 94 7.77 1.64 5.34
N PRO A 95 7.11 0.53 5.74
CA PRO A 95 6.44 -0.46 4.89
C PRO A 95 5.10 0.04 4.31
N VAL A 96 4.85 -0.27 3.03
CA VAL A 96 3.63 0.14 2.34
C VAL A 96 2.42 -0.57 2.93
N LYS A 97 1.51 0.17 3.57
CA LYS A 97 0.24 -0.37 4.05
C LYS A 97 -0.76 -0.42 2.91
N SER A 98 -1.54 -1.50 2.87
CA SER A 98 -2.58 -1.69 1.85
C SER A 98 -3.63 -0.56 1.89
N SER A 99 -3.99 -0.08 3.08
CA SER A 99 -4.92 1.05 3.26
C SER A 99 -4.42 2.33 2.59
N ASP A 100 -3.16 2.69 2.85
CA ASP A 100 -2.58 3.96 2.43
C ASP A 100 -2.42 3.99 0.91
N LEU A 101 -1.96 2.87 0.33
CA LEU A 101 -1.84 2.73 -1.12
C LEU A 101 -3.22 2.77 -1.80
N PHE A 102 -4.24 2.12 -1.22
CA PHE A 102 -5.60 2.14 -1.76
C PHE A 102 -6.20 3.54 -1.75
N GLU A 103 -6.04 4.27 -0.64
CA GLU A 103 -6.50 5.65 -0.52
C GLU A 103 -5.83 6.56 -1.55
N TYR A 104 -4.52 6.41 -1.74
CA TYR A 104 -3.80 7.21 -2.74
C TYR A 104 -4.30 6.91 -4.15
N LEU A 105 -4.45 5.63 -4.52
CA LEU A 105 -4.94 5.24 -5.83
C LEU A 105 -6.36 5.74 -6.10
N ASN A 106 -7.25 5.73 -5.10
CA ASN A 106 -8.62 6.24 -5.24
C ASN A 106 -8.69 7.75 -5.48
N ASN A 107 -7.78 8.51 -4.88
CA ASN A 107 -7.77 9.98 -4.97
C ASN A 107 -6.76 10.51 -6.01
N ILE A 108 -6.07 9.63 -6.73
CA ILE A 108 -4.85 10.01 -7.44
C ILE A 108 -5.08 11.01 -8.59
N PHE A 109 -6.30 11.04 -9.13
CA PHE A 109 -6.74 11.95 -10.18
C PHE A 109 -7.55 13.15 -9.66
N GLU A 110 -7.81 13.20 -8.36
CA GLU A 110 -8.55 14.31 -7.76
C GLU A 110 -7.69 15.58 -7.67
N PRO A 111 -8.30 16.79 -7.77
CA PRO A 111 -7.60 18.04 -7.56
C PRO A 111 -7.12 18.21 -6.12
N GLU A 112 -5.95 18.83 -5.94
CA GLU A 112 -5.23 19.00 -4.67
C GLU A 112 -6.03 19.71 -3.56
N THR A 113 -7.11 20.41 -3.91
CA THR A 113 -8.01 21.12 -3.00
C THR A 113 -8.69 20.24 -1.95
N LEU A 114 -8.73 18.91 -2.12
CA LEU A 114 -9.36 17.99 -1.16
C LEU A 114 -8.39 17.32 -0.16
N LEU A 115 -7.07 17.41 -0.38
CA LEU A 115 -6.08 16.61 0.37
C LEU A 115 -5.33 17.40 1.46
N ASN A 116 -5.37 18.73 1.42
CA ASN A 116 -4.69 19.58 2.40
C ASN A 116 -5.28 19.52 3.82
N GLU A 117 -6.47 18.92 4.00
CA GLU A 117 -7.02 18.60 5.32
C GLU A 117 -6.58 17.22 5.83
N ALA A 118 -6.20 16.29 4.96
CA ALA A 118 -5.80 14.92 5.34
C ALA A 118 -4.30 14.78 5.70
N GLY A 119 -3.44 15.64 5.13
CA GLY A 119 -1.98 15.59 5.34
C GLY A 119 -1.47 16.10 6.70
N GLN A 120 -2.33 16.73 7.52
CA GLN A 120 -2.00 17.13 8.90
C GLN A 120 -2.66 16.25 9.98
N ILE A 121 -3.54 15.31 9.61
CA ILE A 121 -4.29 14.48 10.58
C ILE A 121 -3.66 13.09 10.79
N SER A 122 -2.76 12.66 9.92
CA SER A 122 -2.29 11.26 9.87
C SER A 122 -1.15 10.87 10.84
N ALA A 123 -0.78 11.73 11.79
CA ALA A 123 0.08 11.32 12.91
C ALA A 123 -0.69 10.84 14.15
N GLU A 124 -1.96 11.26 14.37
CA GLU A 124 -2.64 10.98 15.64
C GLU A 124 -4.11 10.56 15.58
N GLN A 125 -4.83 10.57 14.46
CA GLN A 125 -6.24 10.15 14.46
C GLN A 125 -6.67 9.52 13.13
N ASN A 126 -6.88 8.19 13.11
CA ASN A 126 -8.13 7.55 12.64
C ASN A 126 -7.99 6.03 12.46
N PHE A 127 -7.90 5.32 13.59
CA PHE A 127 -8.43 3.95 13.74
C PHE A 127 -9.92 4.02 14.11
N LYS A 128 -10.70 4.81 13.37
CA LYS A 128 -12.15 4.98 13.47
C LYS A 128 -12.62 5.36 12.06
N THR A 129 -13.53 4.70 11.36
CA THR A 129 -14.54 3.68 11.69
C THR A 129 -15.02 3.17 10.33
N SER A 130 -14.51 2.06 9.82
CA SER A 130 -15.24 1.30 8.81
C SER A 130 -16.32 0.54 9.57
N ARG A 131 -17.59 0.94 9.35
CA ARG A 131 -18.88 0.32 9.73
C ARG A 131 -18.79 -0.83 10.75
N PRO A 132 -19.57 -0.83 11.85
CA PRO A 132 -19.73 -2.05 12.63
C PRO A 132 -20.13 -3.16 11.63
N LEU A 133 -19.26 -4.16 11.48
CA LEU A 133 -19.64 -5.39 10.82
C LEU A 133 -20.96 -5.80 11.47
N SER A 134 -21.92 -6.14 10.61
CA SER A 134 -23.29 -6.49 10.94
C SER A 134 -23.44 -7.16 12.32
N LEU A 135 -24.54 -6.89 13.03
CA LEU A 135 -24.98 -7.44 14.33
C LEU A 135 -24.99 -8.98 14.48
N HIS A 136 -24.32 -9.71 13.60
CA HIS A 136 -24.14 -11.14 13.65
C HIS A 136 -22.86 -11.45 14.43
N GLU A 137 -22.99 -12.20 15.51
CA GLU A 137 -21.85 -12.81 16.21
C GLU A 137 -21.05 -13.65 15.19
N HIS A 138 -19.79 -13.29 14.96
CA HIS A 138 -18.91 -14.04 14.07
C HIS A 138 -18.29 -15.21 14.84
N ILE A 139 -18.43 -16.44 14.33
CA ILE A 139 -17.68 -17.60 14.81
C ILE A 139 -16.40 -17.71 13.97
N ILE A 140 -15.24 -17.63 14.62
CA ILE A 140 -13.92 -17.64 13.97
C ILE A 140 -13.15 -18.85 14.50
N LEU A 141 -12.76 -19.78 13.62
CA LEU A 141 -11.90 -20.92 13.95
C LEU A 141 -10.45 -20.61 13.58
N VAL A 142 -9.55 -20.66 14.56
CA VAL A 142 -8.10 -20.42 14.39
C VAL A 142 -7.36 -21.75 14.57
N ALA A 143 -6.65 -22.17 13.52
CA ALA A 143 -5.77 -23.34 13.57
C ALA A 143 -4.32 -22.87 13.66
N GLU A 144 -3.67 -23.09 14.81
CA GLU A 144 -2.30 -22.64 15.06
C GLU A 144 -1.59 -23.63 15.99
N ASP A 145 -0.45 -24.15 15.53
CA ASP A 145 0.34 -25.17 16.23
C ASP A 145 1.37 -24.56 17.19
N VAL A 146 1.67 -23.26 17.05
CA VAL A 146 2.53 -22.50 17.96
C VAL A 146 1.69 -21.72 18.99
N PRO A 147 1.72 -22.09 20.29
CA PRO A 147 0.87 -21.46 21.31
C PRO A 147 1.02 -19.94 21.41
N LEU A 148 2.23 -19.42 21.21
CA LEU A 148 2.48 -17.97 21.26
C LEU A 148 1.79 -17.22 20.12
N ASN A 149 1.81 -17.76 18.91
CA ASN A 149 1.11 -17.18 17.77
C ASN A 149 -0.40 -17.14 18.03
N LEU A 150 -0.95 -18.18 18.65
CA LEU A 150 -2.37 -18.26 18.99
C LEU A 150 -2.79 -17.16 19.97
N GLU A 151 -1.95 -16.84 20.97
CA GLU A 151 -2.21 -15.73 21.90
C GLU A 151 -2.26 -14.39 21.16
N VAL A 152 -1.32 -14.15 20.24
CA VAL A 152 -1.25 -12.92 19.45
C VAL A 152 -2.48 -12.79 18.54
N ILE A 153 -2.83 -13.87 17.85
CA ILE A 153 -4.01 -13.90 16.96
C ILE A 153 -5.28 -13.64 17.76
N ARG A 154 -5.45 -14.26 18.93
CA ARG A 154 -6.62 -14.02 19.80
C ARG A 154 -6.70 -12.57 20.26
N ALA A 155 -5.59 -11.98 20.70
CA ALA A 155 -5.56 -10.59 21.13
C ALA A 155 -5.94 -9.62 20.00
N LEU A 156 -5.45 -9.87 18.78
CA LEU A 156 -5.80 -9.08 17.60
C LEU A 156 -7.28 -9.23 17.23
N LEU A 157 -7.80 -10.46 17.19
CA LEU A 157 -9.21 -10.73 16.87
C LEU A 157 -10.16 -10.12 17.90
N HIS A 158 -9.83 -10.17 19.19
CA HIS A 158 -10.62 -9.51 20.23
C HIS A 158 -10.63 -7.98 20.07
N ASN A 159 -9.52 -7.37 19.63
CA ASN A 159 -9.45 -5.93 19.41
C ASN A 159 -10.25 -5.49 18.17
N ILE A 160 -10.20 -6.28 17.10
CA ILE A 160 -10.85 -5.96 15.82
C ILE A 160 -12.34 -6.33 15.84
N LEU A 161 -12.68 -7.48 16.44
CA LEU A 161 -14.03 -8.04 16.51
C LEU A 161 -14.37 -8.48 17.96
N PRO A 162 -14.65 -7.53 18.87
CA PRO A 162 -14.88 -7.83 20.29
C PRO A 162 -16.08 -8.76 20.55
N ALA A 163 -17.04 -8.81 19.64
CA ALA A 163 -18.25 -9.65 19.73
C ALA A 163 -18.09 -11.02 19.02
N SER A 164 -16.88 -11.40 18.59
CA SER A 164 -16.65 -12.69 17.94
C SER A 164 -16.45 -13.83 18.92
N HIS A 165 -16.92 -15.03 18.56
CA HIS A 165 -16.62 -16.27 19.25
C HIS A 165 -15.41 -16.95 18.60
N ILE A 166 -14.30 -17.05 19.33
CA ILE A 166 -13.04 -17.59 18.80
C ILE A 166 -12.90 -19.05 19.24
N LEU A 167 -12.98 -19.98 18.28
CA LEU A 167 -12.65 -21.38 18.44
C LEU A 167 -11.18 -21.60 18.08
N THR A 168 -10.49 -22.52 18.76
CA THR A 168 -9.06 -22.77 18.54
C THR A 168 -8.79 -24.25 18.29
N ALA A 169 -7.87 -24.53 17.36
CA ALA A 169 -7.44 -25.86 16.97
C ALA A 169 -5.90 -25.87 16.90
N LYS A 170 -5.25 -26.98 17.29
CA LYS A 170 -3.78 -27.04 17.31
C LYS A 170 -3.19 -27.47 15.97
N ASN A 171 -4.01 -27.94 15.04
CA ASN A 171 -3.60 -28.44 13.73
C ASN A 171 -4.85 -28.63 12.84
N GLY A 172 -4.64 -29.02 11.57
CA GLY A 172 -5.72 -29.24 10.61
C GLY A 172 -6.62 -30.46 10.89
N ARG A 173 -6.20 -31.45 11.68
CA ARG A 173 -7.07 -32.56 12.10
C ARG A 173 -8.05 -32.10 13.17
N ASP A 174 -7.59 -31.32 14.15
CA ASP A 174 -8.44 -30.77 15.21
C ASP A 174 -9.53 -29.84 14.64
N VAL A 175 -9.24 -29.15 13.53
CA VAL A 175 -10.23 -28.31 12.80
C VAL A 175 -11.45 -29.10 12.35
N ILE A 176 -11.27 -30.36 11.93
CA ILE A 176 -12.34 -31.18 11.37
C ILE A 176 -13.41 -31.47 12.44
N GLU A 177 -13.04 -31.54 13.72
CA GLU A 177 -13.97 -31.74 14.84
C GLU A 177 -14.98 -30.60 15.02
N TYR A 178 -14.69 -29.42 14.45
CA TYR A 178 -15.56 -28.24 14.54
C TYR A 178 -16.41 -28.00 13.29
N VAL A 179 -16.18 -28.74 12.19
CA VAL A 179 -16.79 -28.49 10.88
C VAL A 179 -17.73 -29.63 10.43
N LEU A 180 -17.76 -30.74 11.18
CA LEU A 180 -18.68 -31.87 10.99
C LEU A 180 -19.82 -31.85 12.01
#